data_AF-A0A6P4B5N2-F1
#
_entry.id   AF-A0A6P4B5N2-F1
#
_cell.length_a   1.000
_cell.length_b   1.000
_cell.length_c   1.000
_cell.angle_alpha   90.00
_cell.angle_beta   90.00
_cell.angle_gamma   90.00
#
_symmetry.space_group_name_H-M   'P 1'
#
loop_
_entity.id
_entity.type
_entity.pdbx_description
1 polymer ?
#
loop_
_entity_poly.entity_id
_entity_poly.type
_entity_poly.pdbx_seq_one_letter_code
_entity_poly.pdbx_strand_id
1 'polypeptide(L)'
;MAVLLLSTLILLLLCSSTLGYSLTLLNASQMLSNSGYLSMSLTLQLISKTLNLDSPTATIFAPSDSAFVRSGQPSLNLFQYHVLPRRLSIETLKTLPKGTRIPTIVPKRSLIVTASPASSDGFISINGVKIDEKASFDDDSVIVYGIGDFFKPISKPAAQESSSGAKIGRKGGSIGEGSQVCGVQSFESVADFLRTRDYSIMAAFLDAQLTGFNSQMGLTIFAPVDEAIAEEHPKNISDFSLIFRQHVVPRLLPWKDLIGIDGGTKLQTFSRGFVVNVSVSDGVVLLNESPIVFQDLYQSDWLVVHGLSRLLTSPAEQDSMEDSFSDGYVGPDSHDYGDYH
;
A
#
# COMPACT_ATOMS: atom_id res chain seq x y z
N MET A 1 37.42 -25.06 1.96
CA MET A 1 37.91 -23.75 2.47
C MET A 1 37.74 -22.63 1.44
N ALA A 2 38.32 -22.71 0.23
CA ALA A 2 38.19 -21.64 -0.78
C ALA A 2 36.75 -21.33 -1.24
N VAL A 3 35.89 -22.35 -1.42
CA VAL A 3 34.48 -22.16 -1.83
C VAL A 3 33.64 -21.50 -0.72
N LEU A 4 33.89 -21.85 0.54
CA LEU A 4 33.23 -21.20 1.68
C LEU A 4 33.64 -19.73 1.82
N LEU A 5 34.94 -19.44 1.65
CA LEU A 5 35.48 -18.08 1.70
C LEU A 5 34.92 -17.18 0.57
N LEU A 6 34.78 -17.75 -0.64
CA LEU A 6 34.17 -17.05 -1.78
C LEU A 6 32.66 -16.81 -1.55
N SER A 7 31.94 -17.80 -1.02
CA SER A 7 30.53 -17.68 -0.64
C SER A 7 30.31 -16.63 0.44
N THR A 8 31.16 -16.57 1.47
CA THR A 8 31.06 -15.55 2.52
C THR A 8 31.38 -14.16 2.00
N LEU A 9 32.38 -14.03 1.11
CA LEU A 9 32.73 -12.74 0.50
C LEU A 9 31.59 -12.21 -0.40
N ILE A 10 30.96 -13.09 -1.19
CA ILE A 10 29.79 -12.74 -2.01
C ILE A 10 28.61 -12.32 -1.11
N LEU A 11 28.36 -13.04 -0.01
CA LEU A 11 27.29 -12.69 0.94
C LEU A 11 27.56 -11.36 1.67
N LEU A 12 28.82 -11.08 2.05
CA LEU A 12 29.25 -9.81 2.63
C LEU A 12 29.12 -8.64 1.65
N LEU A 13 29.47 -8.84 0.37
CA LEU A 13 29.31 -7.84 -0.70
C LEU A 13 27.82 -7.54 -0.98
N LEU A 14 26.98 -8.58 -1.02
CA LEU A 14 25.53 -8.45 -1.17
C LEU A 14 24.91 -7.71 0.03
N CYS A 15 25.31 -8.03 1.26
CA CYS A 15 24.81 -7.38 2.48
C CYS A 15 25.23 -5.90 2.54
N SER A 16 26.47 -5.58 2.14
CA SER A 16 26.99 -4.21 2.13
C SER A 16 26.22 -3.29 1.16
N SER A 17 25.77 -3.82 0.03
CA SER A 17 24.99 -3.04 -0.94
C SER A 17 23.63 -2.61 -0.37
N THR A 18 22.92 -3.52 0.31
CA THR A 18 21.60 -3.24 0.91
C THR A 18 21.66 -2.19 2.02
N LEU A 19 22.72 -2.19 2.82
CA LEU A 19 22.94 -1.20 3.88
C LEU A 19 23.30 0.18 3.31
N GLY A 20 24.05 0.20 2.20
CA GLY A 20 24.38 1.43 1.47
C GLY A 20 23.15 2.14 0.90
N TYR A 21 22.23 1.40 0.26
CA TYR A 21 21.02 2.02 -0.34
C TYR A 21 20.08 2.62 0.69
N SER A 22 19.83 1.93 1.82
CA SER A 22 18.96 2.47 2.86
C SER A 22 19.51 3.80 3.40
N LEU A 23 20.82 3.88 3.59
CA LEU A 23 21.51 5.10 4.02
C LEU A 23 21.43 6.22 2.97
N THR A 24 21.62 5.92 1.68
CA THR A 24 21.42 6.89 0.60
C THR A 24 19.99 7.43 0.56
N LEU A 25 18.97 6.58 0.70
CA LEU A 25 17.58 7.01 0.73
C LEU A 25 17.26 7.87 1.96
N LEU A 26 17.85 7.55 3.12
CA LEU A 26 17.79 8.38 4.32
C LEU A 26 18.43 9.77 4.09
N ASN A 27 19.61 9.82 3.48
CA ASN A 27 20.26 11.10 3.13
C ASN A 27 19.44 11.92 2.13
N ALA A 28 18.90 11.26 1.10
CA ALA A 28 18.01 11.89 0.13
C ALA A 28 16.77 12.46 0.81
N SER A 29 16.17 11.70 1.73
CA SER A 29 15.02 12.18 2.50
C SER A 29 15.35 13.44 3.32
N GLN A 30 16.51 13.47 3.97
CA GLN A 30 16.92 14.63 4.75
C GLN A 30 17.06 15.88 3.87
N MET A 31 17.62 15.76 2.66
CA MET A 31 17.78 16.87 1.73
C MET A 31 16.44 17.37 1.16
N LEU A 32 15.49 16.46 0.94
CA LEU A 32 14.15 16.79 0.47
C LEU A 32 13.32 17.55 1.51
N SER A 33 13.50 17.27 2.80
CA SER A 33 12.71 17.84 3.90
C SER A 33 12.70 19.38 3.90
N ASN A 34 13.80 20.00 3.47
CA ASN A 34 13.97 21.46 3.45
C ASN A 34 13.76 22.10 2.06
N SER A 35 13.28 21.33 1.08
CA SER A 35 13.27 21.74 -0.34
C SER A 35 11.86 21.80 -0.95
N GLY A 36 10.79 21.81 -0.14
CA GLY A 36 9.39 21.79 -0.62
C GLY A 36 8.86 20.39 -0.98
N TYR A 37 9.55 19.37 -0.47
CA TYR A 37 9.27 17.94 -0.71
C TYR A 37 9.17 17.17 0.63
N LEU A 38 8.60 17.80 1.67
CA LEU A 38 8.51 17.23 3.02
C LEU A 38 7.74 15.90 3.02
N SER A 39 6.61 15.85 2.32
CA SER A 39 5.76 14.65 2.22
C SER A 39 6.52 13.49 1.57
N MET A 40 7.27 13.79 0.51
CA MET A 40 8.15 12.80 -0.14
C MET A 40 9.31 12.39 0.76
N SER A 41 9.88 13.30 1.55
CA SER A 41 10.95 12.94 2.50
C SER A 41 10.47 11.94 3.54
N LEU A 42 9.30 12.15 4.14
CA LEU A 42 8.69 11.22 5.09
C LEU A 42 8.37 9.87 4.43
N THR A 43 7.85 9.91 3.20
CA THR A 43 7.58 8.70 2.40
C THR A 43 8.87 7.89 2.18
N LEU A 44 9.95 8.55 1.75
CA LEU A 44 11.26 7.91 1.54
C LEU A 44 11.85 7.35 2.83
N GLN A 45 11.74 8.06 3.96
CA GLN A 45 12.19 7.53 5.26
C GLN A 45 11.47 6.23 5.60
N LEU A 46 10.15 6.21 5.44
CA LEU A 46 9.31 5.06 5.77
C LEU A 46 9.67 3.82 4.93
N ILE A 47 9.89 4.00 3.63
CA ILE A 47 10.14 2.89 2.71
C ILE A 47 11.62 2.59 2.48
N SER A 48 12.54 3.36 3.08
CA SER A 48 14.00 3.21 2.91
C SER A 48 14.51 1.80 3.23
N LYS A 49 13.76 1.02 4.01
CA LYS A 49 14.08 -0.37 4.38
C LYS A 49 13.32 -1.42 3.57
N THR A 50 12.25 -1.03 2.89
CA THR A 50 11.34 -1.94 2.16
C THR A 50 11.44 -1.80 0.65
N LEU A 51 11.95 -0.66 0.16
CA LEU A 51 12.16 -0.42 -1.27
C LEU A 51 13.32 -1.27 -1.77
N ASN A 52 13.00 -2.36 -2.46
CA ASN A 52 13.99 -3.20 -3.10
C ASN A 52 14.31 -2.66 -4.49
N LEU A 53 15.56 -2.26 -4.72
CA LEU A 53 16.06 -1.83 -6.03
C LEU A 53 16.96 -2.94 -6.58
N ASP A 54 16.57 -3.54 -7.70
CA ASP A 54 17.38 -4.56 -8.37
C ASP A 54 18.64 -3.98 -9.06
N SER A 55 18.80 -2.66 -9.05
CA SER A 55 19.88 -1.92 -9.70
C SER A 55 20.69 -1.13 -8.69
N PRO A 56 22.02 -1.03 -8.88
CA PRO A 56 22.86 -0.24 -8.00
C PRO A 56 22.73 1.28 -8.20
N THR A 57 21.88 1.72 -9.14
CA THR A 57 21.68 3.13 -9.40
C THR A 57 20.20 3.43 -9.62
N ALA A 58 19.77 4.64 -9.24
CA ALA A 58 18.39 5.04 -9.43
C ALA A 58 18.23 6.52 -9.77
N THR A 59 17.14 6.82 -10.47
CA THR A 59 16.58 8.17 -10.54
C THR A 59 15.21 8.15 -9.89
N ILE A 60 15.00 9.03 -8.92
CA ILE A 60 13.74 9.19 -8.20
C ILE A 60 13.14 10.54 -8.59
N PHE A 61 11.87 10.54 -8.95
CA PHE A 61 11.14 11.79 -9.15
C PHE A 61 10.26 12.07 -7.94
N ALA A 62 10.51 13.19 -7.26
CA ALA A 62 9.88 13.59 -6.00
C ALA A 62 8.72 14.56 -6.25
N PRO A 63 7.45 14.14 -6.07
CA PRO A 63 6.31 15.04 -6.17
C PRO A 63 6.33 16.08 -5.04
N SER A 64 6.00 17.33 -5.39
CA SER A 64 5.92 18.44 -4.43
C SER A 64 4.86 18.21 -3.34
N ASP A 65 4.99 18.90 -2.21
CA ASP A 65 3.98 18.84 -1.14
C ASP A 65 2.57 19.20 -1.62
N SER A 66 2.47 20.11 -2.60
CA SER A 66 1.18 20.46 -3.21
C SER A 66 0.53 19.29 -3.95
N ALA A 67 1.32 18.37 -4.52
CA ALA A 67 0.81 17.17 -5.19
C ALA A 67 0.19 16.20 -4.19
N PHE A 68 0.84 16.03 -3.03
CA PHE A 68 0.33 15.22 -1.91
C PHE A 68 -0.95 15.82 -1.32
N VAL A 69 -1.03 17.15 -1.17
CA VAL A 69 -2.27 17.81 -0.73
C VAL A 69 -3.43 17.56 -1.70
N ARG A 70 -3.17 17.60 -3.01
CA ARG A 70 -4.21 17.40 -4.04
C ARG A 70 -4.62 15.94 -4.23
N SER A 71 -3.67 15.00 -4.12
CA SER A 71 -3.86 13.60 -4.53
C SER A 71 -3.83 12.61 -3.36
N GLY A 72 -3.51 13.06 -2.15
CA GLY A 72 -3.32 12.21 -0.99
C GLY A 72 -1.97 11.49 -0.96
N GLN A 73 -1.86 10.50 -0.06
CA GLN A 73 -0.66 9.67 0.06
C GLN A 73 -0.59 8.66 -1.10
N PRO A 74 0.57 8.53 -1.78
CA PRO A 74 0.72 7.57 -2.86
C PRO A 74 0.82 6.16 -2.31
N SER A 75 0.25 5.21 -3.04
CA SER A 75 0.57 3.81 -2.83
C SER A 75 2.05 3.49 -3.08
N LEU A 76 2.56 2.38 -2.53
CA LEU A 76 3.91 1.91 -2.83
C LEU A 76 4.14 1.66 -4.32
N ASN A 77 3.14 1.13 -5.05
CA ASN A 77 3.26 0.92 -6.50
C ASN A 77 3.33 2.25 -7.27
N LEU A 78 2.51 3.24 -6.88
CA LEU A 78 2.60 4.58 -7.46
C LEU A 78 3.95 5.21 -7.16
N PHE A 79 4.46 5.09 -5.94
CA PHE A 79 5.81 5.52 -5.59
C PHE A 79 6.86 4.82 -6.47
N GLN A 80 6.81 3.49 -6.61
CA GLN A 80 7.73 2.73 -7.45
C GLN A 80 7.66 3.16 -8.92
N TYR A 81 6.49 3.59 -9.39
CA TYR A 81 6.33 4.15 -10.73
C TYR A 81 7.08 5.49 -10.94
N HIS A 82 7.50 6.17 -9.87
CA HIS A 82 8.35 7.36 -9.90
C HIS A 82 9.86 7.04 -9.83
N VAL A 83 10.24 5.76 -9.80
CA VAL A 83 11.64 5.34 -9.67
C VAL A 83 12.09 4.62 -10.94
N LEU A 84 13.26 4.99 -11.43
CA LEU A 84 13.92 4.35 -12.56
C LEU A 84 15.07 3.46 -12.05
N PRO A 85 15.30 2.27 -12.62
CA PRO A 85 16.40 1.39 -12.25
C PRO A 85 17.76 1.85 -12.80
N ARG A 86 17.89 3.13 -13.15
CA ARG A 86 19.10 3.73 -13.73
C ARG A 86 19.21 5.18 -13.28
N ARG A 87 20.43 5.62 -12.94
CA ARG A 87 20.72 7.04 -12.77
C ARG A 87 20.80 7.75 -14.12
N LEU A 88 19.92 8.72 -14.34
CA LEU A 88 19.89 9.59 -15.51
C LEU A 88 20.18 11.03 -15.07
N SER A 89 21.23 11.63 -15.62
CA SER A 89 21.54 13.05 -15.40
C SER A 89 20.56 13.94 -16.16
N ILE A 90 20.50 15.22 -15.77
CA ILE A 90 19.61 16.19 -16.41
C ILE A 90 19.99 16.38 -17.88
N GLU A 91 21.29 16.41 -18.19
CA GLU A 91 21.80 16.46 -19.56
C GLU A 91 21.34 15.25 -20.37
N THR A 92 21.40 14.05 -19.79
CA THR A 92 20.89 12.83 -20.44
C THR A 92 19.39 12.95 -20.70
N LEU A 93 18.60 13.36 -19.70
CA LEU A 93 17.15 13.55 -19.86
C LEU A 93 16.80 14.56 -20.95
N LYS A 94 17.55 15.67 -21.05
CA LYS A 94 17.36 16.71 -22.07
C LYS A 94 17.68 16.24 -23.50
N THR A 95 18.55 15.24 -23.65
CA THR A 95 18.84 14.65 -24.98
C THR A 95 17.79 13.65 -25.45
N LEU A 96 16.91 13.17 -24.56
CA LEU A 96 15.89 12.20 -24.93
C LEU A 96 14.84 12.85 -25.86
N PRO A 97 14.57 12.27 -27.04
CA PRO A 97 13.50 12.75 -27.91
C PRO A 97 12.13 12.62 -27.26
N LYS A 98 11.20 13.51 -27.62
CA LYS A 98 9.78 13.36 -27.31
C LYS A 98 9.25 12.00 -27.80
N GLY A 99 8.50 11.32 -26.96
CA GLY A 99 7.98 9.96 -27.19
C GLY A 99 8.89 8.85 -26.65
N THR A 100 10.10 9.16 -26.18
CA THR A 100 10.99 8.15 -25.58
C THR A 100 10.33 7.49 -24.39
N ARG A 101 10.37 6.14 -24.35
CA ARG A 101 9.90 5.32 -23.23
C ARG A 101 11.05 4.99 -22.29
N ILE A 102 10.91 5.39 -21.04
CA ILE A 102 11.90 5.16 -19.98
C ILE A 102 11.33 4.11 -19.00
N PRO A 103 11.95 2.93 -18.86
CA PRO A 103 11.43 1.90 -17.96
C PRO A 103 11.51 2.34 -16.50
N THR A 104 10.45 2.07 -15.72
CA THR A 104 10.46 2.25 -14.26
C THR A 104 10.87 0.95 -13.57
N ILE A 105 11.01 0.98 -12.24
CA ILE A 105 11.21 -0.25 -11.45
C ILE A 105 9.95 -1.13 -11.40
N VAL A 106 8.78 -0.57 -11.78
CA VAL A 106 7.54 -1.34 -11.91
C VAL A 106 7.60 -2.14 -13.22
N PRO A 107 7.48 -3.49 -13.18
CA PRO A 107 7.61 -4.31 -14.39
C PRO A 107 6.64 -3.92 -15.51
N LYS A 108 7.15 -3.86 -16.75
CA LYS A 108 6.39 -3.54 -17.97
C LYS A 108 5.73 -2.14 -17.95
N ARG A 109 6.15 -1.26 -17.05
CA ARG A 109 5.70 0.13 -16.98
C ARG A 109 6.84 1.06 -17.40
N SER A 110 6.47 2.13 -18.09
CA SER A 110 7.44 3.10 -18.59
C SER A 110 6.85 4.49 -18.51
N LEU A 111 7.68 5.45 -18.14
CA LEU A 111 7.41 6.86 -18.33
C LEU A 111 7.69 7.26 -19.78
N ILE A 112 7.04 8.31 -20.25
CA ILE A 112 7.13 8.81 -21.63
C ILE A 112 7.60 10.25 -21.59
N VAL A 113 8.67 10.56 -22.30
CA VAL A 113 9.11 11.94 -22.50
C VAL A 113 8.06 12.69 -23.33
N THR A 114 7.43 13.72 -22.75
CA THR A 114 6.33 14.46 -23.39
C THR A 114 6.75 15.80 -23.96
N ALA A 115 7.84 16.39 -23.44
CA ALA A 115 8.47 17.58 -23.96
C ALA A 115 9.99 17.47 -23.76
N SER A 116 10.76 17.98 -24.69
CA SER A 116 12.23 17.95 -24.62
C SER A 116 12.82 19.26 -25.15
N PRO A 117 13.92 19.77 -24.59
CA PRO A 117 14.60 20.93 -25.17
C PRO A 117 15.11 20.66 -26.59
N ALA A 118 15.39 19.39 -26.93
CA ALA A 118 15.71 18.98 -28.30
C ALA A 118 14.52 19.14 -29.28
N SER A 119 13.30 19.32 -28.76
CA SER A 119 12.06 19.46 -29.53
C SER A 119 11.35 20.80 -29.29
N SER A 120 12.03 21.94 -29.49
CA SER A 120 11.47 23.32 -29.44
C SER A 120 10.76 23.75 -28.13
N ASP A 121 10.56 22.84 -27.17
CA ASP A 121 9.74 23.07 -25.97
C ASP A 121 10.50 23.89 -24.91
N GLY A 122 11.84 23.89 -24.93
CA GLY A 122 12.69 24.64 -24.00
C GLY A 122 12.74 24.09 -22.56
N PHE A 123 12.01 23.01 -22.27
CA PHE A 123 12.03 22.31 -20.99
C PHE A 123 11.84 20.80 -21.20
N ILE A 124 12.17 20.01 -20.17
CA ILE A 124 11.91 18.56 -20.13
C ILE A 124 10.61 18.30 -19.35
N SER A 125 9.73 17.48 -19.94
CA SER A 125 8.59 16.91 -19.21
C SER A 125 8.45 15.43 -19.50
N ILE A 126 7.97 14.70 -18.50
CA ILE A 126 7.74 13.27 -18.54
C ILE A 126 6.30 13.03 -18.09
N ASN A 127 5.54 12.24 -18.84
CA ASN A 127 4.10 12.00 -18.62
C ASN A 127 3.28 13.30 -18.42
N GLY A 128 3.68 14.39 -19.07
CA GLY A 128 3.03 15.70 -18.95
C GLY A 128 3.42 16.50 -17.71
N VAL A 129 4.31 15.98 -16.85
CA VAL A 129 4.80 16.68 -15.67
C VAL A 129 6.20 17.22 -15.95
N LYS A 130 6.40 18.52 -15.70
CA LYS A 130 7.69 19.19 -15.84
C LYS A 130 8.66 18.69 -14.77
N ILE A 131 9.92 18.48 -15.17
CA ILE A 131 11.01 18.09 -14.27
C ILE A 131 11.81 19.33 -13.88
N ASP A 132 12.12 19.48 -12.59
CA ASP A 132 13.05 20.52 -12.12
C ASP A 132 14.47 20.19 -12.57
N GLU A 133 15.14 21.13 -13.23
CA GLU A 133 16.48 20.88 -13.79
C GLU A 133 17.55 20.72 -12.71
N LYS A 134 17.35 21.34 -11.56
CA LYS A 134 18.23 21.21 -10.40
C LYS A 134 17.81 19.99 -9.58
N ALA A 135 18.68 19.00 -9.50
CA ALA A 135 18.47 17.85 -8.61
C ALA A 135 18.39 18.31 -7.14
N SER A 136 17.43 17.77 -6.40
CA SER A 136 17.28 17.99 -4.96
C SER A 136 18.27 17.16 -4.15
N PHE A 137 18.77 16.08 -4.74
CA PHE A 137 19.79 15.20 -4.17
C PHE A 137 20.54 14.49 -5.29
N ASP A 138 21.85 14.29 -5.13
CA ASP A 138 22.68 13.51 -6.03
C ASP A 138 23.92 13.01 -5.27
N ASP A 139 24.11 11.69 -5.21
CA ASP A 139 25.28 11.05 -4.56
C ASP A 139 26.03 10.09 -5.50
N ASP A 140 25.98 10.35 -6.81
CA ASP A 140 26.51 9.50 -7.90
C ASP A 140 25.81 8.15 -8.08
N SER A 141 25.14 7.62 -7.06
CA SER A 141 24.37 6.38 -7.14
C SER A 141 22.87 6.64 -7.36
N VAL A 142 22.32 7.58 -6.62
CA VAL A 142 20.93 7.98 -6.63
C VAL A 142 20.85 9.47 -6.92
N ILE A 143 20.00 9.83 -7.86
CA ILE A 143 19.67 11.22 -8.16
C ILE A 143 18.17 11.45 -7.95
N VAL A 144 17.81 12.55 -7.32
CA VAL A 144 16.41 12.92 -7.06
C VAL A 144 16.08 14.24 -7.75
N TYR A 145 15.07 14.21 -8.60
CA TYR A 145 14.51 15.39 -9.25
C TYR A 145 13.15 15.75 -8.68
N GLY A 146 12.95 17.05 -8.43
CA GLY A 146 11.65 17.60 -8.06
C GLY A 146 10.66 17.60 -9.24
N ILE A 147 9.39 17.30 -8.96
CA ILE A 147 8.28 17.40 -9.92
C ILE A 147 7.03 17.99 -9.27
N GLY A 148 6.18 18.65 -10.08
CA GLY A 148 4.99 19.36 -9.58
C GLY A 148 3.76 18.49 -9.28
N ASP A 149 3.69 17.28 -9.83
CA ASP A 149 2.56 16.35 -9.67
C ASP A 149 3.00 14.90 -9.79
N PHE A 150 2.17 13.94 -9.39
CA PHE A 150 2.43 12.52 -9.55
C PHE A 150 2.37 12.10 -11.04
N PHE A 151 3.30 11.25 -11.47
CA PHE A 151 3.15 10.53 -12.72
C PHE A 151 2.02 9.52 -12.61
N LYS A 152 1.01 9.68 -13.46
CA LYS A 152 -0.06 8.70 -13.60
C LYS A 152 0.28 7.71 -14.72
N PRO A 153 0.02 6.39 -14.53
CA PRO A 153 0.10 5.45 -15.62
C PRO A 153 -0.85 5.87 -16.74
N ILE A 154 -0.32 6.03 -17.95
CA ILE A 154 -1.16 6.37 -19.11
C ILE A 154 -2.00 5.14 -19.43
N SER A 155 -3.30 5.21 -19.15
CA SER A 155 -4.29 4.25 -19.62
C SER A 155 -4.17 4.21 -21.14
N LYS A 156 -3.94 3.03 -21.73
CA LYS A 156 -3.89 2.90 -23.19
C LYS A 156 -5.23 3.43 -23.75
N PRO A 157 -5.24 4.44 -24.63
CA PRO A 157 -6.37 4.61 -25.51
C PRO A 157 -6.45 3.36 -26.39
N ALA A 158 -7.65 2.80 -26.57
CA ALA A 158 -7.88 1.88 -27.67
C ALA A 158 -7.33 2.51 -28.95
N ALA A 159 -6.58 1.74 -29.73
CA ALA A 159 -5.91 2.20 -30.94
C ALA A 159 -6.88 3.02 -31.81
N GLN A 160 -6.62 4.32 -31.97
CA GLN A 160 -7.23 5.07 -33.05
C GLN A 160 -6.45 4.75 -34.31
N GLU A 161 -6.96 3.78 -35.05
CA GLU A 161 -6.65 3.63 -36.46
C GLU A 161 -6.95 4.94 -37.17
N SER A 162 -5.95 5.38 -37.91
CA SER A 162 -6.01 6.55 -38.78
C SER A 162 -7.04 6.28 -39.88
N SER A 163 -8.20 6.91 -39.80
CA SER A 163 -9.08 7.04 -40.97
C SER A 163 -9.17 8.51 -41.38
N SER A 164 -8.70 8.72 -42.61
CA SER A 164 -8.67 9.98 -43.32
C SER A 164 -10.09 10.47 -43.60
N GLY A 165 -10.37 11.74 -43.28
CA GLY A 165 -11.09 12.70 -44.13
C GLY A 165 -12.57 12.50 -44.46
N ALA A 166 -13.44 13.33 -43.86
CA ALA A 166 -14.50 14.07 -44.56
C ALA A 166 -15.08 15.17 -43.64
N LYS A 167 -15.39 16.35 -44.21
CA LYS A 167 -15.82 17.59 -43.52
C LYS A 167 -17.36 17.74 -43.43
N ILE A 168 -17.79 18.68 -42.56
CA ILE A 168 -19.09 19.42 -42.47
C ILE A 168 -20.18 18.68 -41.64
N GLY A 169 -20.87 19.25 -40.64
CA GLY A 169 -20.85 20.56 -39.98
C GLY A 169 -21.97 20.69 -38.92
N ARG A 170 -21.83 21.69 -38.03
CA ARG A 170 -22.87 22.54 -37.38
C ARG A 170 -23.75 22.02 -36.19
N LYS A 171 -23.51 22.68 -35.03
CA LYS A 171 -24.39 23.12 -33.90
C LYS A 171 -25.29 22.14 -33.11
N GLY A 172 -25.23 22.29 -31.78
CA GLY A 172 -26.34 22.08 -30.83
C GLY A 172 -25.88 21.49 -29.49
N GLY A 173 -26.26 22.07 -28.36
CA GLY A 173 -25.75 21.76 -27.03
C GLY A 173 -26.60 20.84 -26.15
N SER A 174 -26.09 20.66 -24.93
CA SER A 174 -26.73 20.26 -23.67
C SER A 174 -26.60 18.79 -23.22
N ILE A 175 -25.84 18.65 -22.11
CA ILE A 175 -26.11 17.95 -20.84
C ILE A 175 -26.91 16.63 -20.89
N GLY A 176 -26.33 15.59 -20.29
CA GLY A 176 -27.10 14.60 -19.54
C GLY A 176 -26.63 13.15 -19.69
N GLU A 177 -25.92 12.68 -18.67
CA GLU A 177 -25.93 11.31 -18.12
C GLU A 177 -25.43 10.11 -18.94
N GLY A 178 -24.71 9.23 -18.23
CA GLY A 178 -24.52 7.84 -18.63
C GLY A 178 -23.14 7.48 -19.15
N SER A 179 -22.05 8.04 -18.62
CA SER A 179 -20.74 7.40 -18.80
C SER A 179 -20.63 6.25 -17.81
N GLN A 180 -21.14 5.10 -18.23
CA GLN A 180 -20.81 3.80 -17.68
C GLN A 180 -19.29 3.62 -17.81
N VAL A 181 -18.58 4.05 -16.78
CA VAL A 181 -17.15 3.80 -16.65
C VAL A 181 -17.01 2.30 -16.44
N CYS A 182 -16.47 1.61 -17.44
CA CYS A 182 -15.93 0.28 -17.28
C CYS A 182 -14.72 0.39 -16.33
N GLY A 183 -15.03 0.46 -15.03
CA GLY A 183 -14.08 0.72 -13.97
C GLY A 183 -13.17 -0.48 -13.80
N VAL A 184 -11.89 -0.30 -14.12
CA VAL A 184 -10.86 -1.05 -13.42
C VAL A 184 -11.00 -0.64 -11.97
N GLN A 185 -11.67 -1.47 -11.17
CA GLN A 185 -11.95 -1.20 -9.76
C GLN A 185 -10.62 -1.00 -9.03
N SER A 186 -10.29 0.26 -8.71
CA SER A 186 -9.06 0.65 -8.01
C SER A 186 -9.27 0.52 -6.50
N PHE A 187 -8.18 0.35 -5.75
CA PHE A 187 -8.23 0.36 -4.28
C PHE A 187 -8.89 1.62 -3.72
N GLU A 188 -8.76 2.77 -4.38
CA GLU A 188 -9.42 4.03 -4.04
C GLU A 188 -10.95 3.87 -4.04
N SER A 189 -11.52 3.27 -5.08
CA SER A 189 -12.97 3.01 -5.14
C SER A 189 -13.44 2.05 -4.04
N VAL A 190 -12.58 1.10 -3.64
CA VAL A 190 -12.89 0.17 -2.55
C VAL A 190 -12.83 0.89 -1.20
N ALA A 191 -11.80 1.71 -0.97
CA ALA A 191 -11.63 2.46 0.25
C ALA A 191 -12.80 3.43 0.46
N ASP A 192 -13.22 4.15 -0.58
CA ASP A 192 -14.39 5.02 -0.51
C ASP A 192 -15.67 4.24 -0.17
N PHE A 193 -15.85 3.06 -0.78
CA PHE A 193 -16.97 2.19 -0.44
C PHE A 193 -16.94 1.76 1.04
N LEU A 194 -15.78 1.34 1.57
CA LEU A 194 -15.64 0.92 2.96
C LEU A 194 -15.90 2.06 3.96
N ARG A 195 -15.52 3.30 3.64
CA ARG A 195 -15.85 4.47 4.46
C ARG A 195 -17.35 4.68 4.61
N THR A 196 -18.14 4.41 3.56
CA THR A 196 -19.61 4.51 3.63
C THR A 196 -20.26 3.41 4.47
N ARG A 197 -19.47 2.46 4.99
CA ARG A 197 -19.91 1.27 5.72
C ARG A 197 -19.28 1.18 7.12
N ASP A 198 -18.71 2.26 7.63
CA ASP A 198 -18.06 2.32 8.96
C ASP A 198 -16.80 1.43 9.09
N TYR A 199 -16.08 1.24 7.97
CA TYR A 199 -14.76 0.59 7.91
C TYR A 199 -13.67 1.58 7.51
N SER A 200 -13.66 2.76 8.13
CA SER A 200 -12.80 3.89 7.77
C SER A 200 -11.32 3.62 8.01
N ILE A 201 -10.99 2.87 9.06
CA ILE A 201 -9.59 2.52 9.39
C ILE A 201 -9.04 1.54 8.34
N MET A 202 -9.80 0.50 7.98
CA MET A 202 -9.42 -0.42 6.91
C MET A 202 -9.37 0.25 5.54
N ALA A 203 -10.26 1.20 5.27
CA ALA A 203 -10.19 2.04 4.08
C ALA A 203 -8.90 2.88 4.03
N ALA A 204 -8.51 3.49 5.15
CA ALA A 204 -7.26 4.24 5.24
C ALA A 204 -6.03 3.35 4.98
N PHE A 205 -6.05 2.08 5.40
CA PHE A 205 -4.97 1.13 5.09
C PHE A 205 -4.93 0.73 3.62
N LEU A 206 -6.09 0.59 2.98
CA LEU A 206 -6.17 0.32 1.54
C LEU A 206 -5.61 1.48 0.72
N ASP A 207 -5.90 2.72 1.12
CA ASP A 207 -5.32 3.91 0.48
C ASP A 207 -3.80 3.98 0.67
N ALA A 208 -3.33 3.69 1.89
CA ALA A 208 -1.91 3.66 2.20
C ALA A 208 -1.18 2.49 1.52
N GLN A 209 -1.90 1.45 1.06
CA GLN A 209 -1.35 0.21 0.50
C GLN A 209 -0.14 -0.31 1.28
N LEU A 210 -0.28 -0.44 2.60
CA LEU A 210 0.80 -0.75 3.57
C LEU A 210 1.57 -2.06 3.29
N THR A 211 1.14 -2.83 2.29
CA THR A 211 1.68 -4.12 1.87
C THR A 211 2.09 -4.18 0.39
N GLY A 212 1.79 -3.15 -0.42
CA GLY A 212 2.15 -3.11 -1.85
C GLY A 212 1.58 -4.28 -2.66
N PHE A 213 0.28 -4.52 -2.58
CA PHE A 213 -0.37 -5.63 -3.29
C PHE A 213 -0.17 -5.56 -4.81
N ASN A 214 0.04 -6.73 -5.44
CA ASN A 214 -0.09 -6.85 -6.89
C ASN A 214 -1.54 -7.22 -7.24
N SER A 215 -2.15 -6.55 -8.21
CA SER A 215 -3.52 -6.85 -8.66
C SER A 215 -3.63 -8.15 -9.48
N GLN A 216 -2.56 -8.95 -9.52
CA GLN A 216 -2.50 -10.25 -10.21
C GLN A 216 -2.87 -11.42 -9.29
N MET A 217 -2.96 -11.18 -7.98
CA MET A 217 -3.33 -12.16 -6.98
C MET A 217 -4.71 -11.79 -6.41
N GLY A 218 -5.60 -12.76 -6.34
CA GLY A 218 -6.88 -12.59 -5.66
C GLY A 218 -6.68 -12.45 -4.16
N LEU A 219 -7.33 -11.48 -3.53
CA LEU A 219 -7.17 -11.13 -2.11
C LEU A 219 -8.50 -11.25 -1.37
N THR A 220 -8.40 -11.60 -0.08
CA THR A 220 -9.52 -11.49 0.87
C THR A 220 -9.09 -10.63 2.04
N ILE A 221 -9.88 -9.61 2.35
CA ILE A 221 -9.72 -8.77 3.54
C ILE A 221 -10.83 -9.16 4.52
N PHE A 222 -10.43 -9.56 5.72
CA PHE A 222 -11.35 -9.70 6.84
C PHE A 222 -11.34 -8.39 7.62
N ALA A 223 -12.22 -7.45 7.28
CA ALA A 223 -12.21 -6.09 7.81
C ALA A 223 -12.94 -6.05 9.17
N PRO A 224 -12.25 -5.82 10.30
CA PRO A 224 -12.92 -5.54 11.57
C PRO A 224 -13.54 -4.14 11.54
N VAL A 225 -14.64 -3.96 12.28
CA VAL A 225 -15.25 -2.64 12.50
C VAL A 225 -14.27 -1.68 13.18
N ASP A 226 -14.44 -0.38 12.93
CA ASP A 226 -13.50 0.64 13.40
C ASP A 226 -13.32 0.63 14.93
N GLU A 227 -14.39 0.36 15.68
CA GLU A 227 -14.37 0.26 17.14
C GLU A 227 -13.43 -0.85 17.64
N ALA A 228 -13.45 -2.01 16.98
CA ALA A 228 -12.63 -3.16 17.36
C ALA A 228 -11.12 -2.91 17.17
N ILE A 229 -10.75 -2.05 16.20
CA ILE A 229 -9.35 -1.64 16.01
C ILE A 229 -8.96 -0.59 17.04
N ALA A 230 -9.88 0.32 17.41
CA ALA A 230 -9.62 1.35 18.40
C ALA A 230 -9.34 0.77 19.80
N GLU A 231 -10.02 -0.32 20.15
CA GLU A 231 -9.83 -1.05 21.43
C GLU A 231 -8.43 -1.64 21.62
N GLU A 232 -7.70 -1.92 20.54
CA GLU A 232 -6.31 -2.41 20.60
C GLU A 232 -5.29 -1.31 20.92
N HIS A 233 -5.73 -0.07 21.03
CA HIS A 233 -4.90 1.10 21.33
C HIS A 233 -3.59 1.16 20.50
N PRO A 234 -3.63 1.00 19.16
CA PRO A 234 -2.44 1.08 18.31
C PRO A 234 -1.76 2.45 18.49
N LYS A 235 -0.46 2.45 18.80
CA LYS A 235 0.28 3.67 19.17
C LYS A 235 1.04 4.26 18.00
N ASN A 236 1.38 3.42 17.02
CA ASN A 236 2.19 3.83 15.88
C ASN A 236 1.76 3.13 14.58
N ILE A 237 2.28 3.61 13.45
CA ILE A 237 1.95 3.11 12.10
C ILE A 237 2.36 1.64 11.90
N SER A 238 3.39 1.16 12.60
CA SER A 238 3.82 -0.25 12.53
C SER A 238 2.76 -1.18 13.13
N ASP A 239 2.10 -0.75 14.21
CA ASP A 239 1.00 -1.49 14.85
C ASP A 239 -0.17 -1.61 13.87
N PHE A 240 -0.56 -0.51 13.24
CA PHE A 240 -1.59 -0.48 12.19
C PHE A 240 -1.22 -1.34 10.98
N SER A 241 0.03 -1.29 10.53
CA SER A 241 0.52 -2.14 9.42
C SER A 241 0.53 -3.62 9.79
N LEU A 242 0.82 -3.96 11.05
CA LEU A 242 0.74 -5.33 11.55
C LEU A 242 -0.72 -5.81 11.57
N ILE A 243 -1.62 -5.03 12.16
CA ILE A 243 -3.07 -5.30 12.19
C ILE A 243 -3.55 -5.56 10.76
N PHE A 244 -3.29 -4.64 9.83
CA PHE A 244 -3.73 -4.82 8.45
C PHE A 244 -3.21 -6.13 7.84
N ARG A 245 -1.92 -6.45 8.00
CA ARG A 245 -1.33 -7.67 7.45
C ARG A 245 -1.91 -8.96 8.03
N GLN A 246 -2.33 -8.95 9.29
CA GLN A 246 -3.00 -10.08 9.94
C GLN A 246 -4.41 -10.33 9.37
N HIS A 247 -5.05 -9.29 8.82
CA HIS A 247 -6.42 -9.35 8.32
C HIS A 247 -6.54 -9.58 6.81
N VAL A 248 -5.41 -9.73 6.10
CA VAL A 248 -5.41 -9.93 4.65
C VAL A 248 -4.81 -11.28 4.29
N VAL A 249 -5.56 -12.04 3.49
CA VAL A 249 -5.20 -13.36 2.97
C VAL A 249 -4.91 -13.28 1.46
N PRO A 250 -3.78 -13.84 0.98
CA PRO A 250 -3.40 -13.89 -0.44
C PRO A 250 -4.20 -14.93 -1.24
N ARG A 251 -5.53 -14.96 -1.08
CA ARG A 251 -6.45 -15.86 -1.78
C ARG A 251 -7.80 -15.16 -1.92
N LEU A 252 -8.45 -15.28 -3.08
CA LEU A 252 -9.84 -14.83 -3.27
C LEU A 252 -10.78 -15.85 -2.64
N LEU A 253 -11.53 -15.44 -1.62
CA LEU A 253 -12.47 -16.29 -0.87
C LEU A 253 -13.82 -15.57 -0.75
N PRO A 254 -14.67 -15.62 -1.79
CA PRO A 254 -16.07 -15.24 -1.67
C PRO A 254 -16.79 -16.08 -0.61
N TRP A 255 -17.91 -15.60 -0.07
CA TRP A 255 -18.64 -16.26 1.01
C TRP A 255 -18.99 -17.71 0.68
N LYS A 256 -19.47 -17.97 -0.54
CA LYS A 256 -19.81 -19.32 -1.03
C LYS A 256 -18.64 -20.31 -0.93
N ASP A 257 -17.41 -19.84 -1.06
CA ASP A 257 -16.20 -20.65 -1.00
C ASP A 257 -15.73 -20.77 0.46
N LEU A 258 -15.90 -19.70 1.26
CA LEU A 258 -15.53 -19.64 2.66
C LEU A 258 -16.36 -20.60 3.53
N ILE A 259 -17.68 -20.70 3.30
CA ILE A 259 -18.56 -21.64 4.01
C ILE A 259 -18.29 -23.10 3.67
N GLY A 260 -17.63 -23.36 2.54
CA GLY A 260 -17.24 -24.70 2.11
C GLY A 260 -15.86 -25.12 2.64
N ILE A 261 -15.18 -24.26 3.41
CA ILE A 261 -13.89 -24.59 4.00
C ILE A 261 -14.10 -25.48 5.22
N ASP A 262 -13.35 -26.58 5.29
CA ASP A 262 -13.37 -27.49 6.43
C ASP A 262 -12.93 -26.78 7.71
N GLY A 263 -13.67 -26.99 8.80
CA GLY A 263 -13.29 -26.52 10.12
C GLY A 263 -11.89 -27.00 10.53
N GLY A 264 -11.09 -26.11 11.11
CA GLY A 264 -9.68 -26.31 11.44
C GLY A 264 -8.71 -25.91 10.32
N THR A 265 -9.20 -25.43 9.18
CA THR A 265 -8.35 -24.91 8.10
C THR A 265 -7.60 -23.65 8.56
N LYS A 266 -6.31 -23.60 8.25
CA LYS A 266 -5.43 -22.46 8.56
C LYS A 266 -5.12 -21.66 7.30
N LEU A 267 -5.63 -20.43 7.22
CA LEU A 267 -5.35 -19.48 6.15
C LEU A 267 -4.11 -18.66 6.50
N GLN A 268 -3.14 -18.65 5.58
CA GLN A 268 -1.96 -17.81 5.72
C GLN A 268 -2.32 -16.34 5.47
N THR A 269 -1.73 -15.43 6.24
CA THR A 269 -1.93 -13.99 6.09
C THR A 269 -0.66 -13.32 5.54
N PHE A 270 -0.73 -12.03 5.26
CA PHE A 270 0.47 -11.25 4.93
C PHE A 270 1.35 -10.95 6.16
N SER A 271 0.91 -11.30 7.37
CA SER A 271 1.72 -11.24 8.58
C SER A 271 2.40 -12.58 8.83
N ARG A 272 3.73 -12.59 8.77
CA ARG A 272 4.53 -13.83 8.91
C ARG A 272 4.31 -14.45 10.29
N GLY A 273 3.86 -15.70 10.33
CA GLY A 273 3.61 -16.44 11.56
C GLY A 273 2.21 -16.23 12.13
N PHE A 274 1.39 -15.36 11.52
CA PHE A 274 -0.01 -15.19 11.90
C PHE A 274 -0.91 -15.93 10.90
N VAL A 275 -1.76 -16.80 11.43
CA VAL A 275 -2.69 -17.63 10.64
C VAL A 275 -4.12 -17.40 11.12
N VAL A 276 -5.06 -17.43 10.19
CA VAL A 276 -6.49 -17.40 10.49
C VAL A 276 -7.03 -18.81 10.49
N ASN A 277 -7.49 -19.28 11.64
CA ASN A 277 -8.17 -20.54 11.81
C ASN A 277 -9.65 -20.37 11.49
N VAL A 278 -10.15 -21.19 10.57
CA VAL A 278 -11.58 -21.25 10.25
C VAL A 278 -12.21 -22.30 11.16
N SER A 279 -13.14 -21.91 12.02
CA SER A 279 -13.96 -22.82 12.83
C SER A 279 -15.44 -22.62 12.51
N VAL A 280 -16.25 -23.63 12.81
CA VAL A 280 -17.71 -23.55 12.69
C VAL A 280 -18.28 -23.86 14.06
N SER A 281 -18.99 -22.91 14.65
CA SER A 281 -19.66 -23.06 15.94
C SER A 281 -21.13 -22.70 15.78
N ASP A 282 -22.04 -23.59 16.18
CA ASP A 282 -23.49 -23.42 16.04
C ASP A 282 -23.96 -22.99 14.64
N GLY A 283 -23.28 -23.47 13.59
CA GLY A 283 -23.57 -23.13 12.19
C GLY A 283 -23.08 -21.75 11.74
N VAL A 284 -22.35 -21.03 12.59
CA VAL A 284 -21.70 -19.75 12.29
C VAL A 284 -20.21 -19.99 11.98
N VAL A 285 -19.72 -19.42 10.89
CA VAL A 285 -18.29 -19.44 10.55
C VAL A 285 -17.56 -18.41 11.40
N LEU A 286 -16.55 -18.86 12.12
CA LEU A 286 -15.67 -18.06 12.97
C LEU A 286 -14.25 -18.05 12.39
N LEU A 287 -13.60 -16.91 12.48
CA LEU A 287 -12.20 -16.69 12.10
C LEU A 287 -11.42 -16.29 13.35
N ASN A 288 -10.55 -17.15 13.87
CA ASN A 288 -9.91 -16.95 15.18
C ASN A 288 -10.95 -16.53 16.26
N GLU A 289 -12.07 -17.24 16.33
CA GLU A 289 -13.20 -16.95 17.23
C GLU A 289 -13.96 -15.62 16.95
N SER A 290 -13.59 -14.88 15.91
CA SER A 290 -14.31 -13.68 15.46
C SER A 290 -15.38 -14.06 14.42
N PRO A 291 -16.67 -13.74 14.65
CA PRO A 291 -17.73 -14.02 13.70
C PRO A 291 -17.69 -13.05 12.51
N ILE A 292 -18.00 -13.58 11.33
CA ILE A 292 -18.21 -12.78 10.13
C ILE A 292 -19.62 -12.19 10.19
N VAL A 293 -19.71 -10.86 10.35
CA VAL A 293 -20.96 -10.11 10.48
C VAL A 293 -21.46 -9.54 9.15
N PHE A 294 -20.57 -9.32 8.18
CA PHE A 294 -20.95 -8.93 6.82
C PHE A 294 -20.25 -9.81 5.79
N GLN A 295 -21.03 -10.68 5.16
CA GLN A 295 -20.58 -11.61 4.13
C GLN A 295 -20.47 -10.87 2.79
N ASP A 296 -19.36 -11.04 2.07
CA ASP A 296 -19.13 -10.39 0.77
C ASP A 296 -19.44 -8.88 0.79
N LEU A 297 -19.05 -8.19 1.88
CA LEU A 297 -19.25 -6.75 2.07
C LEU A 297 -18.83 -5.96 0.83
N TYR A 298 -17.74 -6.38 0.19
CA TYR A 298 -17.34 -5.94 -1.14
C TYR A 298 -16.84 -7.14 -1.95
N GLN A 299 -17.14 -7.18 -3.25
CA GLN A 299 -16.68 -8.24 -4.14
C GLN A 299 -16.31 -7.70 -5.53
N SER A 300 -15.16 -8.18 -6.03
CA SER A 300 -14.65 -7.94 -7.37
C SER A 300 -13.84 -9.16 -7.86
N ASP A 301 -13.35 -9.13 -9.10
CA ASP A 301 -12.58 -10.21 -9.70
C ASP A 301 -11.25 -10.51 -8.97
N TRP A 302 -10.74 -9.56 -8.18
CA TRP A 302 -9.43 -9.68 -7.52
C TRP A 302 -9.47 -9.39 -6.02
N LEU A 303 -10.58 -8.90 -5.48
CA LEU A 303 -10.72 -8.55 -4.07
C LEU A 303 -12.09 -8.93 -3.53
N VAL A 304 -12.11 -9.60 -2.38
CA VAL A 304 -13.28 -9.78 -1.52
C VAL A 304 -13.01 -9.14 -0.17
N VAL A 305 -14.02 -8.48 0.41
CA VAL A 305 -13.99 -8.00 1.79
C VAL A 305 -15.14 -8.65 2.55
N HIS A 306 -14.83 -9.22 3.71
CA HIS A 306 -15.83 -9.67 4.70
C HIS A 306 -15.69 -8.82 5.96
N GLY A 307 -16.80 -8.36 6.52
CA GLY A 307 -16.82 -7.60 7.76
C GLY A 307 -16.78 -8.52 9.00
N LEU A 308 -15.91 -8.19 9.95
CA LEU A 308 -15.80 -8.83 11.27
C LEU A 308 -16.28 -7.89 12.37
N SER A 309 -16.84 -8.45 13.44
CA SER A 309 -17.19 -7.66 14.64
C SER A 309 -16.00 -7.41 15.55
N ARG A 310 -14.96 -8.25 15.47
CA ARG A 310 -13.78 -8.20 16.34
C ARG A 310 -12.50 -8.35 15.54
N LEU A 311 -11.41 -7.84 16.11
CA LEU A 311 -10.07 -8.05 15.62
C LEU A 311 -9.71 -9.55 15.61
N LEU A 312 -8.96 -9.99 14.61
CA LEU A 312 -8.31 -11.29 14.63
C LEU A 312 -7.11 -11.24 15.57
N THR A 313 -7.19 -11.96 16.69
CA THR A 313 -6.07 -12.13 17.62
C THR A 313 -5.42 -13.49 17.44
N SER A 314 -4.21 -13.65 17.97
CA SER A 314 -3.56 -14.97 17.97
C SER A 314 -4.23 -15.88 19.03
N PRO A 315 -4.31 -17.20 18.80
CA PRO A 315 -4.86 -18.13 19.79
C PRO A 315 -4.11 -18.12 21.14
N ALA A 316 -2.87 -17.64 21.19
CA ALA A 316 -2.05 -17.65 22.40
C ALA A 316 -2.33 -16.46 23.36
N GLU A 317 -3.01 -15.41 22.89
CA GLU A 317 -3.31 -14.22 23.70
C GLU A 317 -4.67 -14.33 24.40
N GLN A 318 -5.54 -15.24 23.96
CA GLN A 318 -6.90 -15.38 24.48
C GLN A 318 -7.00 -16.21 25.78
N ASP A 319 -6.00 -17.03 26.12
CA ASP A 319 -5.94 -17.77 27.40
C ASP A 319 -5.65 -16.87 28.62
N SER A 320 -5.41 -15.56 28.42
CA SER A 320 -4.98 -14.64 29.50
C SER A 320 -6.09 -13.74 30.08
N MET A 321 -7.30 -13.77 29.52
CA MET A 321 -8.40 -12.89 29.92
C MET A 321 -9.52 -13.58 30.73
N GLU A 322 -9.52 -14.92 30.87
CA GLU A 322 -10.56 -15.64 31.63
C GLU A 322 -10.23 -15.87 33.12
N ASP A 323 -8.99 -15.65 33.57
CA ASP A 323 -8.57 -15.93 34.96
C ASP A 323 -8.74 -14.76 35.95
N SER A 324 -9.37 -13.65 35.57
CA SER A 324 -9.49 -12.46 36.43
C SER A 324 -10.92 -12.14 36.89
N PHE A 325 -11.81 -13.11 37.06
CA PHE A 325 -13.05 -12.92 37.83
C PHE A 325 -13.52 -14.21 38.52
N SER A 326 -12.85 -14.62 39.61
CA SER A 326 -13.42 -15.56 40.58
C SER A 326 -12.75 -15.43 41.95
N ASP A 327 -13.58 -15.46 42.99
CA ASP A 327 -13.33 -15.43 44.44
C ASP A 327 -12.92 -14.10 45.08
N GLY A 328 -13.65 -13.56 46.06
CA GLY A 328 -14.82 -14.05 46.77
C GLY A 328 -15.21 -13.02 47.84
N TYR A 329 -16.48 -12.65 47.85
CA TYR A 329 -17.10 -11.81 48.88
C TYR A 329 -16.97 -12.49 50.25
N VAL A 330 -16.36 -11.81 51.23
CA VAL A 330 -16.50 -12.15 52.66
C VAL A 330 -17.41 -11.09 53.28
N GLY A 331 -18.64 -11.50 53.62
CA GLY A 331 -19.60 -10.69 54.35
C GLY A 331 -19.19 -10.48 55.82
N PRO A 332 -19.71 -9.44 56.49
CA PRO A 332 -19.36 -9.17 57.88
C PRO A 332 -20.16 -10.07 58.81
N ASP A 333 -19.47 -10.95 59.54
CA ASP A 333 -20.10 -11.74 60.59
C ASP A 333 -20.44 -10.88 61.81
N SER A 334 -21.68 -11.05 62.23
CA SER A 334 -22.38 -10.40 63.32
C SER A 334 -21.83 -10.77 64.70
N HIS A 335 -21.81 -9.76 65.58
CA HIS A 335 -21.74 -9.91 67.03
C HIS A 335 -22.82 -10.86 67.59
N ASP A 336 -22.43 -11.76 68.50
CA ASP A 336 -23.31 -12.23 69.58
C ASP A 336 -22.53 -12.40 70.89
N TYR A 337 -23.22 -12.04 71.97
CA TYR A 337 -22.79 -11.86 73.36
C TYR A 337 -22.64 -13.18 74.12
N GLY A 338 -21.86 -13.17 75.21
CA GLY A 338 -22.27 -13.88 76.43
C GLY A 338 -21.22 -14.62 77.26
N ASP A 339 -20.88 -13.97 78.37
CA ASP A 339 -20.85 -14.53 79.73
C ASP A 339 -19.61 -15.16 80.38
N TYR A 340 -19.63 -14.87 81.68
CA TYR A 340 -18.69 -14.96 82.79
C TYR A 340 -18.24 -16.37 83.15
N HIS A 341 -16.96 -16.53 83.51
CA HIS A 341 -16.50 -16.91 84.86
C HIS A 341 -14.97 -16.88 84.98
#